data_AF-A0A950F2Z8-F1
#
_entry.id   AF-A0A950F2Z8-F1
#
_cell.length_a   1.000
_cell.length_b   1.000
_cell.length_c   1.000
_cell.angle_alpha   90.00
_cell.angle_beta   90.00
_cell.angle_gamma   90.00
#
_symmetry.space_group_name_H-M   'P 1'
#
loop_
_entity.id
_entity.type
_entity.pdbx_description
1 polymer ?
#
loop_
_entity_poly.entity_id
_entity_poly.type
_entity_poly.pdbx_seq_one_letter_code
_entity_poly.pdbx_strand_id
1 'polypeptide(L)' 'MRMDKLTSRFQQALADAQSLALGRDHQVLEPGHLMLAMLDASGGSLRP' A
#
# COMPACT_ATOMS: atom_id res chain seq x y z
N MET A 1 6.01 12.91 0.80
CA MET A 1 5.77 12.31 2.14
C MET A 1 7.11 11.97 2.79
N ARG A 2 7.21 12.02 4.13
CA ARG A 2 8.41 11.61 4.86
C ARG A 2 8.41 10.09 5.10
N MET A 3 9.00 9.33 4.18
CA MET A 3 9.00 7.86 4.25
C MET A 3 9.70 7.32 5.50
N ASP A 4 10.74 8.00 5.95
CA ASP A 4 11.53 7.65 7.14
C ASP A 4 10.73 7.64 8.45
N LYS A 5 9.54 8.25 8.46
CA LYS A 5 8.64 8.30 9.62
C LYS A 5 7.57 7.21 9.60
N LEU A 6 7.53 6.40 8.55
CA LEU A 6 6.58 5.31 8.41
C LEU A 6 7.23 4.00 8.83
N THR A 7 6.44 3.04 9.28
CA THR A 7 6.96 1.69 9.53
C THR A 7 7.44 1.08 8.21
N SER A 8 8.48 0.23 8.26
CA SER A 8 8.99 -0.47 7.06
C SER A 8 7.87 -1.20 6.31
N ARG A 9 6.95 -1.79 7.06
CA ARG A 9 5.78 -2.50 6.53
C ARG A 9 4.80 -1.60 5.80
N PHE A 10 4.53 -0.40 6.33
CA PHE A 10 3.66 0.56 5.66
C PHE A 10 4.33 1.16 4.43
N GLN A 11 5.65 1.37 4.46
CA GLN A 11 6.42 1.77 3.28
C GLN A 11 6.31 0.72 2.15
N GLN A 12 6.42 -0.56 2.49
CA GLN A 12 6.23 -1.67 1.55
C GLN A 12 4.82 -1.64 0.94
N ALA A 13 3.78 -1.58 1.79
CA ALA A 13 2.39 -1.53 1.32
C ALA A 13 2.09 -0.30 0.45
N LEU A 14 2.73 0.84 0.71
CA LEU A 14 2.61 2.04 -0.11
C LEU A 14 3.26 1.87 -1.49
N ALA A 15 4.33 1.10 -1.59
CA ALA A 15 4.95 0.74 -2.87
C ALA A 15 4.05 -0.23 -3.65
N ASP A 16 3.56 -1.29 -3.00
CA ASP A 16 2.65 -2.27 -3.60
C ASP A 16 1.36 -1.61 -4.12
N ALA A 17 0.81 -0.67 -3.35
CA ALA A 17 -0.38 0.09 -3.73
C ALA A 17 -0.17 0.97 -4.96
N GLN A 18 1.03 1.54 -5.14
CA GLN A 18 1.37 2.31 -6.35
C GLN A 18 1.47 1.40 -7.58
N SER A 19 2.12 0.24 -7.45
CA SER A 19 2.15 -0.76 -8.51
C SER A 19 0.74 -1.23 -8.89
N LEU A 20 -0.14 -1.40 -7.89
CA LEU A 20 -1.53 -1.78 -8.11
C LEU A 20 -2.35 -0.68 -8.82
N ALA A 21 -2.15 0.59 -8.47
CA ALA A 21 -2.79 1.71 -9.17
C ALA A 21 -2.34 1.77 -10.64
N LEU A 22 -1.03 1.68 -10.89
CA LEU A 22 -0.46 1.67 -12.24
C LEU A 22 -0.97 0.48 -13.06
N GLY A 23 -1.02 -0.72 -12.48
CA GLY A 23 -1.53 -1.92 -13.16
C GLY A 23 -3.03 -1.88 -13.47
N ARG A 24 -3.77 -0.90 -12.94
CA ARG A 24 -5.19 -0.67 -13.22
C ARG A 24 -5.45 0.63 -14.00
N ASP A 25 -4.39 1.24 -14.55
CA ASP A 25 -4.44 2.53 -15.26
C ASP A 25 -4.99 3.69 -14.41
N HIS A 26 -4.89 3.58 -13.08
CA HIS A 26 -5.25 4.65 -12.16
C HIS A 26 -4.04 5.58 -11.98
N GLN A 27 -4.12 6.78 -12.57
CA GLN A 27 -3.04 7.78 -12.53
C GLN A 27 -2.78 8.37 -11.13
N VAL A 28 -3.71 8.16 -10.20
CA VAL A 28 -3.64 8.65 -8.83
C VAL A 28 -3.74 7.48 -7.86
N LEU A 29 -2.87 7.51 -6.85
CA LEU A 29 -2.98 6.60 -5.73
C LEU A 29 -4.17 7.00 -4.85
N GLU A 30 -5.29 6.30 -5.01
CA GLU A 30 -6.43 6.40 -4.10
C GLU A 30 -6.27 5.55 -2.83
N PRO A 31 -6.95 5.92 -1.71
CA PRO A 31 -6.90 5.17 -0.46
C PRO A 31 -7.30 3.70 -0.59
N GLY A 32 -8.19 3.37 -1.54
CA GLY A 32 -8.61 1.99 -1.80
C GLY A 32 -7.46 1.07 -2.20
N HIS A 33 -6.50 1.55 -3.00
CA HIS A 33 -5.31 0.78 -3.38
C HIS A 33 -4.44 0.45 -2.17
N LEU A 34 -4.26 1.42 -1.28
CA LEU A 34 -3.49 1.25 -0.07
C LEU A 34 -4.16 0.28 0.89
N MET A 35 -5.47 0.39 1.08
CA MET A 35 -6.21 -0.55 1.92
C MET A 35 -6.11 -1.98 1.38
N LEU A 36 -6.27 -2.17 0.07
CA LEU A 36 -6.13 -3.48 -0.57
C LEU A 36 -4.71 -4.04 -0.39
N ALA A 37 -3.67 -3.24 -0.66
CA ALA A 37 -2.28 -3.66 -0.47
C ALA A 37 -1.96 -4.02 1.00
N MET A 38 -2.48 -3.26 1.96
CA MET A 38 -2.28 -3.56 3.38
C MET A 38 -3.04 -4.80 3.85
N LEU A 39 -4.21 -5.09 3.27
CA LEU A 39 -4.95 -6.34 3.48
C LEU A 39 -4.23 -7.52 2.83
N ASP A 40 -3.58 -7.33 1.69
CA ASP A 40 -2.88 -8.38 0.97
C ASP A 40 -1.49 -8.69 1.53
N ALA A 41 -0.88 -7.74 2.23
CA ALA A 41 0.42 -7.89 2.86
C ALA A 41 0.44 -9.05 3.89
N SER A 42 1.18 -10.11 3.58
CA SER A 42 1.45 -11.26 4.47
C SER A 42 2.01 -10.83 5.83
N GLY A 43 1.53 -11.43 6.92
CA GLY A 43 1.84 -11.00 8.29
C GLY A 43 1.15 -9.68 8.68
N GLY A 44 0.00 -9.43 8.05
CA GLY A 44 -0.86 -8.26 8.17
C GLY A 44 -1.32 -7.96 9.58
N SER A 45 -1.05 -6.77 10.13
CA SER A 45 -1.80 -6.32 11.32
C SER A 45 -3.30 -6.15 11.04
N LEU A 46 -3.71 -6.16 9.76
CA LEU A 46 -5.10 -5.99 9.33
C LEU A 46 -5.82 -7.32 9.05
N ARG A 47 -5.12 -8.46 9.06
CA ARG A 47 -5.76 -9.78 8.92
C ARG A 47 -6.00 -10.34 10.34
N PRO A 48 -7.24 -10.80 10.66
CA PRO A 48 -7.55 -11.39 11.96
C PRO A 48 -6.88 -12.74 12.19
#